data_AF-E3RGI1-F1
#
_entry.id   AF-E3RGI1-F1
#
_cell.length_a   1.000
_cell.length_b   1.000
_cell.length_c   1.000
_cell.angle_alpha   90.00
_cell.angle_beta   90.00
_cell.angle_gamma   90.00
#
_symmetry.space_group_name_H-M   'P 1'
#
loop_
_entity.id
_entity.type
_entity.pdbx_description
1 polymer ?
#
loop_
_entity_poly.entity_id
_entity_poly.type
_entity_poly.pdbx_seq_one_letter_code
_entity_poly.pdbx_strand_id
1 'polypeptide(L)'
;MGFWDKKEEHYDQVYNNDNFEENKSSLGHEVIAGGAAFAGFKAFEDHQRKEGKPVSHAFAKELLAGFAAAEVDKLAETKGEDWFDRERAKHDAKKHAEQMYDDHYVDNHGADQYDPNQYSRPQQFDNRAW
;
A
#
# COMPACT_ATOMS: atom_id res chain seq x y z
N MET A 1 11.00 14.63 -3.45
CA MET A 1 10.24 13.52 -2.88
C MET A 1 9.72 12.67 -4.02
N GLY A 2 10.08 11.38 -4.02
CA GLY A 2 9.61 10.40 -4.98
C GLY A 2 8.16 9.97 -4.69
N PHE A 3 7.59 9.21 -5.61
CA PHE A 3 6.23 8.67 -5.46
C PHE A 3 6.09 7.80 -4.20
N TRP A 4 7.07 6.93 -3.94
CA TRP A 4 7.13 6.08 -2.75
C TRP A 4 7.20 6.87 -1.45
N ASP A 5 8.08 7.87 -1.35
CA ASP A 5 8.21 8.73 -0.17
C ASP A 5 6.85 9.35 0.21
N LYS A 6 6.08 9.80 -0.80
CA LYS A 6 4.75 10.36 -0.57
C LYS A 6 3.76 9.33 -0.02
N LYS A 7 3.79 8.08 -0.49
CA LYS A 7 2.89 7.03 0.02
C LYS A 7 3.28 6.60 1.44
N GLU A 8 4.57 6.62 1.74
CA GLU A 8 5.10 6.41 3.09
C GLU A 8 4.63 7.51 4.05
N GLU A 9 4.75 8.79 3.66
CA GLU A 9 4.22 9.91 4.45
C GLU A 9 2.70 9.81 4.67
N HIS A 10 1.96 9.38 3.64
CA HIS A 10 0.53 9.14 3.76
C HIS A 10 0.24 8.02 4.77
N TYR A 11 1.02 6.95 4.78
CA TYR A 11 0.90 5.89 5.79
C TYR A 11 1.11 6.46 7.19
N ASP A 12 2.14 7.28 7.41
CA ASP A 12 2.41 7.85 8.73
C ASP A 12 1.28 8.75 9.21
N GLN A 13 0.73 9.59 8.32
CA GLN A 13 -0.42 10.45 8.64
C GLN A 13 -1.67 9.67 9.03
N VAL A 14 -1.83 8.44 8.52
CA VAL A 14 -3.01 7.61 8.74
C VAL A 14 -2.85 6.68 9.94
N TYR A 15 -1.69 6.02 10.06
CA TYR A 15 -1.46 4.93 11.02
C TYR A 15 -0.66 5.37 12.25
N ASN A 16 0.24 6.36 12.11
CA ASN A 16 1.16 6.79 13.16
C ASN A 16 0.82 8.19 13.74
N ASN A 17 -0.27 8.80 13.29
CA ASN A 17 -0.71 10.09 13.79
C ASN A 17 -1.58 9.93 15.04
N ASP A 18 -1.03 10.25 16.21
CA ASP A 18 -1.76 10.23 17.49
C ASP A 18 -2.94 11.21 17.52
N ASN A 19 -2.87 12.29 16.72
CA ASN A 19 -3.93 13.30 16.58
C ASN A 19 -4.77 13.07 15.32
N PHE A 20 -4.93 11.80 14.91
CA PHE A 20 -5.70 11.46 13.72
C PHE A 20 -7.12 12.06 13.75
N GLU A 21 -7.84 11.94 14.86
CA GLU A 21 -9.22 12.43 14.98
C GLU A 21 -9.33 13.95 14.83
N GLU A 22 -8.34 14.71 15.32
CA GLU A 22 -8.30 16.17 15.16
C GLU A 22 -8.00 16.58 13.71
N ASN A 23 -7.15 15.81 13.01
CA ASN A 23 -6.72 16.10 11.64
C ASN A 23 -7.60 15.45 10.57
N LYS A 24 -8.53 14.58 10.96
CA LYS A 24 -9.39 13.77 10.08
C LYS A 24 -10.07 14.56 8.97
N SER A 25 -10.57 15.76 9.29
CA SER A 25 -11.22 16.65 8.32
C SER A 25 -10.27 17.23 7.28
N SER A 26 -8.97 17.30 7.60
CA SER A 26 -7.91 17.77 6.69
C SER A 26 -7.29 16.63 5.87
N LEU A 27 -7.46 15.38 6.31
CA LEU A 27 -6.98 14.20 5.58
C LEU A 27 -7.93 13.89 4.42
N GLY A 28 -7.46 14.17 3.20
CA GLY A 28 -8.20 13.82 1.99
C GLY A 28 -8.18 12.32 1.68
N HIS A 29 -9.10 11.87 0.81
CA HIS A 29 -9.13 10.49 0.31
C HIS A 29 -7.80 10.04 -0.33
N GLU A 30 -7.01 10.97 -0.89
CA GLU A 30 -5.68 10.66 -1.44
C GLU A 30 -4.68 10.22 -0.36
N VAL A 31 -4.76 10.81 0.84
CA VAL A 31 -3.94 10.40 1.99
C VAL A 31 -4.32 8.99 2.42
N ILE A 32 -5.61 8.70 2.49
CA ILE A 32 -6.13 7.39 2.89
C ILE A 32 -5.78 6.33 1.87
N ALA A 33 -6.02 6.62 0.60
CA ALA A 33 -5.67 5.75 -0.51
C ALA A 33 -4.15 5.47 -0.54
N GLY A 34 -3.33 6.50 -0.33
CA GLY A 34 -1.87 6.34 -0.31
C GLY A 34 -1.37 5.51 0.88
N GLY A 35 -1.87 5.79 2.08
CA GLY A 35 -1.50 5.04 3.28
C GLY A 35 -1.96 3.58 3.21
N ALA A 36 -3.18 3.33 2.75
CA ALA A 36 -3.72 1.98 2.56
C ALA A 36 -2.98 1.22 1.45
N ALA A 37 -2.60 1.88 0.35
CA ALA A 37 -1.76 1.26 -0.68
C ALA A 37 -0.41 0.83 -0.12
N PHE A 38 0.24 1.69 0.67
CA PHE A 38 1.53 1.39 1.30
C PHE A 38 1.44 0.25 2.32
N ALA A 39 0.42 0.28 3.18
CA ALA A 39 0.12 -0.78 4.15
C ALA A 39 -0.17 -2.12 3.45
N GLY A 40 -1.03 -2.09 2.41
CA GLY A 40 -1.40 -3.25 1.62
C GLY A 40 -0.22 -3.84 0.87
N PHE A 41 0.69 -2.99 0.37
CA PHE A 41 1.91 -3.45 -0.29
C PHE A 41 2.82 -4.20 0.67
N LYS A 42 3.02 -3.66 1.87
CA LYS A 42 3.80 -4.36 2.88
C LYS A 42 3.15 -5.70 3.26
N ALA A 43 1.83 -5.73 3.43
CA ALA A 43 1.11 -6.97 3.73
C ALA A 43 1.30 -8.04 2.63
N PHE A 44 1.28 -7.62 1.36
CA PHE A 44 1.61 -8.47 0.22
C PHE A 44 3.06 -8.98 0.28
N GLU A 45 4.05 -8.10 0.52
CA GLU A 45 5.45 -8.49 0.63
C GLU A 45 5.66 -9.53 1.75
N ASP A 46 5.11 -9.26 2.94
CA ASP A 46 5.21 -10.16 4.09
C ASP A 46 4.54 -11.51 3.79
N HIS A 47 3.36 -11.50 3.16
CA HIS A 47 2.64 -12.71 2.77
C HIS A 47 3.44 -13.53 1.75
N GLN A 48 3.83 -12.93 0.63
CA GLN A 48 4.52 -13.63 -0.44
C GLN A 48 5.91 -14.13 -0.03
N ARG A 49 6.64 -13.38 0.80
CA ARG A 49 7.95 -13.82 1.31
C ARG A 49 7.82 -14.97 2.30
N LYS A 50 6.75 -14.99 3.09
CA LYS A 50 6.43 -16.13 3.96
C LYS A 50 6.05 -17.37 3.15
N GLU A 51 5.33 -17.21 2.04
CA GLU A 51 5.03 -18.33 1.14
C GLU A 51 6.25 -18.80 0.34
N GLY A 52 7.16 -17.88 -0.02
CA GLY A 52 8.42 -18.15 -0.71
C GLY A 52 8.28 -18.56 -2.17
N LYS A 53 7.09 -18.44 -2.76
CA LYS A 53 6.78 -18.90 -4.12
C LYS A 53 6.71 -17.74 -5.10
N PRO A 54 7.27 -17.91 -6.32
CA PRO A 54 7.06 -16.95 -7.38
C PRO A 54 5.62 -16.99 -7.89
N VAL A 55 5.12 -15.84 -8.33
CA VAL A 55 3.79 -15.68 -8.93
C VAL A 55 3.85 -14.75 -10.14
N SER A 56 2.90 -14.86 -11.05
CA SER A 56 2.82 -13.97 -12.21
C SER A 56 2.56 -12.52 -11.79
N HIS A 57 3.00 -11.55 -12.59
CA HIS A 57 2.72 -10.13 -12.35
C HIS A 57 1.23 -9.82 -12.23
N ALA A 58 0.41 -10.44 -13.08
CA ALA A 58 -1.04 -10.27 -13.03
C ALA A 58 -1.62 -10.72 -11.68
N PHE A 59 -1.20 -11.89 -11.19
CA PHE A 59 -1.66 -12.40 -9.90
C PHE A 59 -1.11 -11.58 -8.73
N ALA A 60 0.16 -11.16 -8.81
CA ALA A 60 0.75 -10.28 -7.79
C ALA A 60 -0.02 -8.97 -7.65
N LYS A 61 -0.33 -8.30 -8.77
CA LYS A 61 -1.13 -7.07 -8.78
C LYS A 61 -2.54 -7.28 -8.23
N GLU A 62 -3.18 -8.39 -8.58
CA GLU A 62 -4.51 -8.71 -8.05
C GLU A 62 -4.50 -8.92 -6.53
N LEU A 63 -3.52 -9.67 -6.02
CA LEU A 63 -3.33 -9.83 -4.57
C LEU A 63 -3.07 -8.49 -3.90
N LEU A 64 -2.18 -7.70 -4.46
CA LEU A 64 -1.80 -6.38 -3.95
C LEU A 64 -2.99 -5.42 -3.88
N ALA A 65 -3.79 -5.36 -4.96
CA ALA A 65 -5.03 -4.60 -5.00
C ALA A 65 -6.04 -5.11 -3.95
N GLY A 66 -6.10 -6.42 -3.72
CA GLY A 66 -6.87 -7.03 -2.64
C GLY A 66 -6.44 -6.54 -1.26
N PHE A 67 -5.14 -6.60 -0.94
CA PHE A 67 -4.60 -6.10 0.32
C PHE A 67 -4.83 -4.60 0.51
N ALA A 68 -4.58 -3.79 -0.51
CA ALA A 68 -4.81 -2.35 -0.45
C ALA A 68 -6.29 -2.00 -0.20
N ALA A 69 -7.22 -2.72 -0.85
CA ALA A 69 -8.64 -2.54 -0.62
C ALA A 69 -9.06 -2.94 0.80
N ALA A 70 -8.54 -4.05 1.30
CA ALA A 70 -8.78 -4.52 2.67
C ALA A 70 -8.26 -3.53 3.72
N GLU A 71 -7.13 -2.85 3.46
CA GLU A 71 -6.63 -1.79 4.35
C GLU A 71 -7.54 -0.55 4.33
N VAL A 72 -8.10 -0.15 3.18
CA VAL A 72 -9.12 0.92 3.16
C VAL A 72 -10.37 0.52 3.95
N ASP A 73 -10.81 -0.74 3.81
CA ASP A 73 -11.94 -1.27 4.59
C ASP A 73 -11.68 -1.20 6.10
N LYS A 74 -10.51 -1.67 6.53
CA LYS A 74 -10.08 -1.59 7.92
C LYS A 74 -10.01 -0.14 8.42
N LEU A 75 -9.54 0.80 7.61
CA LEU A 75 -9.51 2.22 7.99
C LEU A 75 -10.92 2.81 8.13
N ALA A 76 -11.84 2.48 7.23
CA ALA A 76 -13.24 2.88 7.34
C ALA A 76 -13.89 2.30 8.62
N GLU A 77 -13.64 1.03 8.92
CA GLU A 77 -14.19 0.35 10.11
C GLU A 77 -13.62 0.89 11.43
N THR A 78 -12.32 1.21 11.47
CA THR A 78 -11.63 1.60 12.71
C THR A 78 -11.63 3.10 12.96
N LYS A 79 -11.63 3.91 11.90
CA LYS A 79 -11.56 5.38 11.98
C LYS A 79 -12.87 6.05 11.55
N GLY A 80 -13.88 5.28 11.16
CA GLY A 80 -15.20 5.76 10.72
C GLY A 80 -15.27 5.94 9.20
N GLU A 81 -16.47 5.77 8.63
CA GLU A 81 -16.68 5.86 7.17
C GLU A 81 -17.10 7.28 6.72
N ASP A 82 -17.62 8.10 7.64
CA ASP A 82 -18.33 9.34 7.27
C ASP A 82 -17.45 10.49 6.77
N TRP A 83 -16.12 10.38 6.83
CA TRP A 83 -15.20 11.49 6.56
C TRP A 83 -14.42 11.34 5.25
N PHE A 84 -14.54 10.21 4.55
CA PHE A 84 -13.98 10.01 3.23
C PHE A 84 -14.86 9.10 2.36
N ASP A 85 -14.77 9.27 1.05
CA ASP A 85 -15.41 8.35 0.11
C ASP A 85 -14.62 7.03 0.07
N ARG A 86 -15.15 6.01 0.75
CA ARG A 86 -14.54 4.68 0.85
C ARG A 86 -14.31 4.04 -0.51
N GLU A 87 -15.27 4.14 -1.43
CA GLU A 87 -15.16 3.48 -2.74
C GLU A 87 -14.11 4.17 -3.61
N ARG A 88 -14.07 5.51 -3.58
CA ARG A 88 -13.01 6.27 -4.24
C ARG A 88 -11.64 5.98 -3.64
N ALA A 89 -11.52 5.97 -2.31
CA ALA A 89 -10.25 5.68 -1.63
C ALA A 89 -9.77 4.25 -1.94
N LYS A 90 -10.67 3.26 -2.03
CA LYS A 90 -10.33 1.91 -2.48
C LYS A 90 -9.81 1.89 -3.90
N HIS A 91 -10.50 2.55 -4.82
CA HIS A 91 -10.10 2.60 -6.22
C HIS A 91 -8.69 3.20 -6.36
N ASP A 92 -8.47 4.33 -5.70
CA ASP A 92 -7.17 5.02 -5.71
C ASP A 92 -6.09 4.20 -4.98
N ALA A 93 -6.43 3.49 -3.89
CA ALA A 93 -5.49 2.64 -3.17
C ALA A 93 -4.99 1.48 -4.05
N LYS A 94 -5.90 0.79 -4.74
CA LYS A 94 -5.56 -0.28 -5.69
C LYS A 94 -4.63 0.24 -6.78
N LYS A 95 -4.98 1.38 -7.38
CA LYS A 95 -4.18 2.01 -8.43
C LYS A 95 -2.79 2.40 -7.94
N HIS A 96 -2.69 3.01 -6.75
CA HIS A 96 -1.39 3.35 -6.17
C HIS A 96 -0.56 2.11 -5.88
N ALA A 97 -1.16 1.05 -5.34
CA ALA A 97 -0.48 -0.22 -5.10
C ALA A 97 0.07 -0.82 -6.41
N GLU A 98 -0.76 -0.91 -7.46
CA GLU A 98 -0.32 -1.40 -8.77
C GLU A 98 0.82 -0.55 -9.36
N GLN A 99 0.76 0.78 -9.21
CA GLN A 99 1.83 1.68 -9.66
C GLN A 99 3.13 1.47 -8.87
N MET A 100 3.04 1.30 -7.55
CA MET A 100 4.18 0.94 -6.71
C MET A 100 4.81 -0.37 -7.21
N TYR A 101 3.97 -1.33 -7.58
CA TYR A 101 4.44 -2.64 -8.02
C TYR A 101 5.19 -2.54 -9.35
N ASP A 102 4.63 -1.80 -10.30
CA ASP A 102 5.25 -1.57 -11.60
C ASP A 102 6.60 -0.85 -11.45
N ASP A 103 6.63 0.23 -10.67
CA ASP A 103 7.85 1.00 -10.41
C ASP A 103 8.97 0.11 -9.84
N HIS A 104 8.66 -0.73 -8.86
CA HIS A 104 9.69 -1.55 -8.20
C HIS A 104 10.03 -2.84 -8.95
N TYR A 105 9.05 -3.62 -9.40
CA TYR A 105 9.29 -4.95 -9.95
C TYR A 105 9.36 -5.00 -11.48
N VAL A 106 8.67 -4.11 -12.19
CA VAL A 106 8.65 -4.11 -13.65
C VAL A 106 9.74 -3.18 -14.19
N ASP A 107 9.71 -1.91 -13.78
CA ASP A 107 10.58 -0.88 -14.34
C ASP A 107 12.02 -0.98 -13.82
N ASN A 108 12.20 -1.17 -12.51
CA ASN A 108 13.54 -1.26 -11.90
C ASN A 108 14.22 -2.63 -12.08
N HIS A 109 13.43 -3.71 -12.15
CA HIS A 109 13.98 -5.07 -12.14
C HIS A 109 13.82 -5.81 -13.47
N GLY A 110 13.01 -5.31 -14.41
CA GLY A 110 12.75 -5.98 -15.68
C GLY A 110 12.22 -7.39 -15.51
N ALA A 111 11.46 -7.63 -14.44
CA ALA A 111 11.05 -8.96 -14.05
C ALA A 111 10.02 -9.54 -15.04
N ASP A 112 10.07 -10.86 -15.24
CA ASP A 112 9.01 -11.60 -15.96
C ASP A 112 7.88 -12.05 -15.01
N GLN A 113 8.18 -12.12 -13.71
CA GLN A 113 7.28 -12.55 -12.64
C GLN A 113 7.73 -11.97 -11.29
N TYR A 114 6.84 -11.98 -10.30
CA TYR A 114 7.25 -11.76 -8.91
C TYR A 114 7.99 -13.00 -8.39
N ASP A 115 9.21 -12.84 -7.87
CA ASP A 115 9.92 -13.89 -7.13
C ASP A 115 10.53 -13.31 -5.85
N PRO A 116 10.03 -13.70 -4.66
CA PRO A 116 10.51 -13.15 -3.39
C PRO A 116 11.96 -13.54 -3.08
N ASN A 117 12.51 -14.56 -3.74
CA ASN A 117 13.89 -15.02 -3.54
C ASN A 117 14.89 -14.33 -4.47
N GLN A 118 14.42 -13.77 -5.58
CA GLN A 118 15.27 -13.06 -6.57
C GLN A 118 15.28 -11.55 -6.35
N TYR A 119 14.15 -10.98 -5.94
CA TYR A 119 14.00 -9.54 -5.78
C TYR A 119 13.85 -9.15 -4.32
N SER A 120 14.63 -8.15 -3.91
CA SER A 120 14.52 -7.54 -2.59
C SER A 120 13.21 -6.77 -2.45
N ARG A 121 12.74 -6.64 -1.21
CA ARG A 121 11.58 -5.78 -0.91
C ARG A 121 11.96 -4.31 -1.12
N PRO A 122 10.98 -3.42 -1.35
CA PRO A 122 11.23 -1.99 -1.34
C PRO A 122 11.92 -1.54 -0.04
N GLN A 123 12.95 -0.70 -0.17
CA GLN A 123 13.81 -0.28 0.95
C GLN A 123 13.05 0.51 2.02
N GLN A 124 11.96 1.19 1.62
CA GLN A 124 11.05 1.91 2.51
C GLN A 124 10.44 1.00 3.58
N PHE A 125 10.40 -0.31 3.36
CA PHE A 125 9.90 -1.27 4.33
C PHE A 125 10.95 -1.80 5.30
N ASP A 126 12.23 -1.70 4.96
CA ASP A 126 13.35 -2.11 5.81
C ASP A 126 13.67 -1.06 6.89
N ASN A 127 13.49 0.22 6.56
CA ASN A 127 13.96 1.33 7.37
C ASN A 127 12.99 1.80 8.45
N ARG A 128 11.82 1.15 8.60
CA ARG A 128 10.76 1.59 9.50
C ARG A 128 10.35 0.52 10.50
N ALA A 129 10.05 0.97 11.72
CA ALA A 129 9.30 0.17 12.70
C ALA A 129 7.84 0.09 12.25
N TRP A 130 7.24 -1.07 12.45
CA TRP A 130 5.91 -1.42 11.96
C TRP A 130 4.95 -1.77 13.08
#